data_AF-A0A218UCM0-F1
#
_entry.id   AF-A0A218UCM0-F1
#
_cell.length_a   1.000
_cell.length_b   1.000
_cell.length_c   1.000
_cell.angle_alpha   90.00
_cell.angle_beta   90.00
_cell.angle_gamma   90.00
#
_symmetry.space_group_name_H-M   'P 1'
#
loop_
_entity.id
_entity.type
_entity.pdbx_description
1 polymer ?
#
loop_
_entity_poly.entity_id
_entity_poly.type
_entity_poly.pdbx_seq_one_letter_code
_entity_poly.pdbx_strand_id
1 'polypeptide(L)' 'MNLVIDECVEMAAGGQQNNIGMVVIRGNSIIMLEALERV' A
#
# COMPACT_ATOMS: atom_id res chain seq x y z
N MET A 1 2.52 0.21 14.48
CA MET A 1 1.94 1.39 13.81
C MET A 1 1.13 0.91 12.61
N ASN A 2 -0.17 0.67 12.77
CA ASN A 2 -0.97 0.21 11.62
C ASN A 2 -1.30 1.41 10.71
N LEU A 3 -1.39 1.18 9.41
CA LEU A 3 -1.76 2.18 8.42
C LEU A 3 -3.12 1.85 7.84
N VAL A 4 -3.93 2.88 7.61
CA VAL A 4 -5.16 2.80 6.81
C VAL A 4 -4.85 3.50 5.50
N ILE A 5 -5.05 2.81 4.38
CA ILE A 5 -4.78 3.32 3.04
C ILE A 5 -6.10 3.26 2.27
N ASP A 6 -6.47 4.36 1.63
CA ASP A 6 -7.60 4.41 0.71
C ASP A 6 -7.12 4.26 -0.74
N GLU A 7 -8.02 3.85 -1.64
CA GLU A 7 -7.73 3.65 -3.08
C GLU A 7 -6.49 2.79 -3.36
N CYS A 8 -6.22 1.79 -2.52
CA CYS A 8 -5.00 0.99 -2.60
C CYS A 8 -5.00 0.12 -3.87
N VAL A 9 -3.82 0.04 -4.49
CA VAL A 9 -3.55 -0.82 -5.65
C VAL A 9 -2.44 -1.81 -5.30
N GLU A 10 -2.74 -3.10 -5.37
CA GLU A 10 -1.76 -4.18 -5.21
C GLU A 10 -0.97 -4.37 -6.50
N MET A 11 0.37 -4.39 -6.39
CA MET A 11 1.27 -4.78 -7.46
C MET A 11 1.57 -6.28 -7.35
N ALA A 12 0.84 -7.11 -8.10
CA ALA A 12 1.06 -8.55 -8.13
C ALA A 12 2.25 -8.93 -9.03
N ALA A 13 2.72 -10.17 -8.90
CA ALA A 13 3.78 -10.71 -9.75
C ALA A 13 3.43 -10.57 -11.24
N GLY A 14 4.42 -10.25 -12.08
CA GLY A 14 4.20 -10.02 -13.51
C GLY A 14 3.65 -8.64 -13.86
N GLY A 15 3.58 -7.71 -12.89
CA GLY A 15 3.18 -6.31 -13.13
C GLY A 15 1.67 -6.09 -13.20
N GLN A 16 0.87 -7.11 -12.87
CA GLN A 16 -0.57 -6.96 -12.75
C GLN A 16 -0.90 -6.03 -11.57
N GLN A 17 -1.87 -5.14 -11.80
CA GLN A 17 -2.35 -4.20 -10.79
C GLN A 17 -3.78 -4.57 -10.41
N ASN A 18 -4.05 -4.70 -9.10
CA ASN A 18 -5.38 -4.99 -8.58
C ASN A 18 -5.84 -3.84 -7.67
N ASN A 19 -6.95 -3.20 -8.01
CA ASN A 19 -7.56 -2.19 -7.15
C ASN A 19 -8.29 -2.89 -5.99
N ILE A 20 -7.82 -2.66 -4.76
CA ILE A 20 -8.34 -3.30 -3.55
C ILE A 20 -9.06 -2.31 -2.62
N GLY A 21 -9.06 -1.03 -2.95
CA GLY A 21 -9.80 0.00 -2.22
C GLY A 21 -9.22 0.27 -0.84
N MET A 22 -10.08 0.40 0.16
CA MET A 22 -9.66 0.70 1.53
C MET A 22 -9.10 -0.53 2.24
N VAL A 23 -7.86 -0.43 2.73
CA VAL A 23 -7.17 -1.52 3.42
C VAL A 23 -6.47 -1.06 4.69
N VAL A 24 -6.24 -2.01 5.59
CA VAL A 24 -5.46 -1.81 6.81
C VAL A 24 -4.20 -2.66 6.75
N ILE A 25 -3.03 -2.02 6.81
CA ILE A 25 -1.73 -2.71 6.85
C ILE A 25 -1.17 -2.68 8.27
N ARG A 26 -0.75 -3.83 8.77
CA ARG A 26 -0.09 -3.92 10.07
C ARG A 26 1.34 -3.38 9.97
N GLY A 27 1.72 -2.47 10.87
CA GLY A 27 3.01 -1.77 10.77
C GLY A 27 4.25 -2.64 10.83
N ASN A 28 4.18 -3.76 11.54
CA ASN A 28 5.30 -4.69 11.63
C ASN A 28 5.51 -5.51 10.34
N SER A 29 4.59 -5.43 9.39
CA SER A 29 4.70 -6.04 8.06
C SER A 29 5.26 -5.07 7.01
N ILE A 30 5.52 -3.81 7.37
CA ILE A 30 6.05 -2.78 6.47
C ILE A 30 7.58 -2.79 6.57
N ILE A 31 8.25 -3.09 5.47
CA ILE A 31 9.72 -3.10 5.39
C ILE A 31 10.25 -1.72 4.99
N MET A 32 9.57 -1.05 4.04
CA MET A 32 9.93 0.26 3.51
C MET A 32 8.67 1.07 3.23
N LEU A 33 8.75 2.38 3.44
CA LEU A 33 7.69 3.33 3.12
C LEU A 33 8.33 4.60 2.55
N GLU A 34 7.88 5.02 1.37
CA GLU A 34 8.33 6.22 0.69
C GLU A 34 7.14 7.06 0.23
N ALA A 35 7.33 8.38 0.15
CA ALA A 35 6.35 9.29 -0.39
C ALA A 35 6.67 9.55 -1.86
N LEU A 36 5.71 9.26 -2.74
CA LEU A 36 5.84 9.52 -4.18
C LEU A 36 5.67 11.01 -4.52
N GLU A 37 4.91 11.73 -3.68
CA GLU A 37 4.66 13.16 -3.81
C GLU A 37 5.12 13.90 -2.55
N ARG A 38 5.46 15.18 -2.72
CA ARG A 38 5.88 16.07 -1.63
C ARG A 38 4.67 16.86 -1.14
N VAL A 39 4.55 17.00 0.18
CA VAL A 39 3.53 17.83 0.84
C VAL A 39 3.98 19.29 0.85
#